data_AF-A0A844FVZ7-F1
#
_entry.id   AF-A0A844FVZ7-F1
#
_cell.length_a   1.000
_cell.length_b   1.000
_cell.length_c   1.000
_cell.angle_alpha   90.00
_cell.angle_beta   90.00
_cell.angle_gamma   90.00
#
_symmetry.space_group_name_H-M   'P 1'
#
loop_
_entity.id
_entity.type
_entity.pdbx_description
1 polymer ?
#
loop_
_entity_poly.entity_id
_entity_poly.type
_entity_poly.pdbx_seq_one_letter_code
_entity_poly.pdbx_strand_id
1 'polypeptide(L)'
;MKKIKKTNSMKTAALIAAMTIAPMVSIVPVHAEGTTTTTPTTKTTTTTTFDKYVLMKKNANVPNATFSYTIAPLSDDEMSAVVDTNDTNLTIRKGIGKPKVSTTEFKADQTTYTKNATSTTNQGSQTYTSTEEDNVDGLNNDNKYAKTQAKVDFTGINFVQPGVYRYKITENTTSEKGITIDSSPRYLDVYVENVNGANQITGYVFHTTNAAQAKDGTKPEGKNKGFTNTYTTYNLNITNKVTGNQGYTDETFHYNVVITNLDGGEKIDVTDKDGHTIKTVTADKDGNVSFTTDVKTGDKIIINGLNNNAHYTITQTSNDYTTTATKDGSNIGLSHDGTSHTYTTPNEELTNDDTVEFTNNRSGVLPTGIYHNNRAAFAIAGIAAMGGCLAIAVKKHRKHQEDAMND
;
A
#
# COMPACT_ATOMS: atom_id res chain seq x y z
N MET A 1 -26.04 -0.16 -54.03
CA MET A 1 -26.25 0.28 -52.62
C MET A 1 -26.37 -0.97 -51.75
N LYS A 2 -25.30 -1.32 -51.03
CA LYS A 2 -25.17 -2.53 -50.20
C LYS A 2 -25.82 -2.29 -48.83
N LYS A 3 -26.78 -3.14 -48.45
CA LYS A 3 -27.44 -3.13 -47.14
C LYS A 3 -26.46 -3.58 -46.04
N ILE A 4 -26.21 -2.72 -45.06
CA ILE A 4 -25.41 -3.01 -43.86
C ILE A 4 -26.30 -3.75 -42.85
N LYS A 5 -25.95 -5.01 -42.56
CA LYS A 5 -26.48 -5.76 -41.41
C LYS A 5 -25.81 -5.23 -40.13
N LYS A 6 -26.58 -4.67 -39.21
CA LYS A 6 -26.15 -4.42 -37.82
C LYS A 6 -26.15 -5.75 -37.07
N THR A 7 -24.98 -6.23 -36.70
CA THR A 7 -24.79 -7.32 -35.74
C THR A 7 -24.92 -6.76 -34.32
N ASN A 8 -25.89 -7.26 -33.56
CA ASN A 8 -26.05 -6.98 -32.15
C ASN A 8 -24.91 -7.68 -31.37
N SER A 9 -24.00 -6.92 -30.77
CA SER A 9 -23.06 -7.45 -29.80
C SER A 9 -23.78 -7.67 -28.47
N MET A 10 -23.83 -8.92 -28.07
CA MET A 10 -24.33 -9.40 -26.79
C MET A 10 -23.36 -8.87 -25.71
N LYS A 11 -23.76 -7.83 -24.99
CA LYS A 11 -23.03 -7.36 -23.81
C LYS A 11 -23.29 -8.37 -22.69
N THR A 12 -22.27 -9.17 -22.38
CA THR A 12 -22.18 -9.96 -21.15
C THR A 12 -22.29 -8.99 -19.98
N ALA A 13 -23.47 -8.97 -19.34
CA ALA A 13 -23.69 -8.27 -18.09
C ALA A 13 -22.91 -9.01 -17.01
N ALA A 14 -21.68 -8.56 -16.74
CA ALA A 14 -21.02 -8.87 -15.48
C ALA A 14 -21.88 -8.27 -14.38
N LEU A 15 -22.42 -9.15 -13.54
CA LEU A 15 -23.15 -8.81 -12.32
C LEU A 15 -22.14 -8.13 -11.38
N ILE A 16 -21.92 -6.83 -11.56
CA ILE A 16 -21.22 -5.99 -10.59
C ILE A 16 -22.13 -6.01 -9.37
N ALA A 17 -21.74 -6.77 -8.36
CA ALA A 17 -22.19 -6.58 -7.00
C ALA A 17 -21.69 -5.19 -6.57
N ALA A 18 -22.37 -4.16 -7.04
CA ALA A 18 -22.28 -2.83 -6.51
C ALA A 18 -22.77 -2.97 -5.07
N MET A 19 -21.83 -3.13 -4.15
CA MET A 19 -22.04 -2.69 -2.78
C MET A 19 -22.33 -1.21 -2.89
N THR A 20 -23.61 -0.88 -3.10
CA THR A 20 -24.14 0.42 -2.76
C THR A 20 -23.73 0.62 -1.32
N ILE A 21 -22.74 1.50 -1.10
CA ILE A 21 -22.48 2.12 0.18
C ILE A 21 -23.74 2.94 0.45
N ALA A 22 -24.81 2.27 0.86
CA ALA A 22 -25.86 2.93 1.61
C ALA A 22 -25.12 3.49 2.82
N PRO A 23 -25.21 4.79 3.11
CA PRO A 23 -24.80 5.27 4.41
C PRO A 23 -25.68 4.52 5.40
N MET A 24 -25.15 3.44 5.98
CA MET A 24 -25.63 2.94 7.25
C MET A 24 -25.39 4.13 8.18
N VAL A 25 -26.42 4.94 8.34
CA VAL A 25 -26.45 6.00 9.34
C VAL A 25 -26.15 5.26 10.62
N SER A 26 -24.92 5.39 11.11
CA SER A 26 -24.61 5.15 12.51
C SER A 26 -25.42 6.21 13.24
N ILE A 27 -26.69 5.90 13.50
CA ILE A 27 -27.57 6.73 14.32
C ILE A 27 -26.92 6.65 15.69
N VAL A 28 -26.07 7.61 16.02
CA VAL A 28 -25.66 7.86 17.38
C VAL A 28 -26.91 8.42 18.04
N PRO A 29 -27.57 7.74 18.99
CA PRO A 29 -28.52 8.41 19.84
C PRO A 29 -27.68 9.31 20.75
N VAL A 30 -27.47 10.56 20.34
CA VAL A 30 -27.12 11.64 21.26
C VAL A 30 -28.42 12.02 21.93
N HIS A 31 -28.72 11.41 23.08
CA HIS A 31 -29.70 11.98 23.99
C HIS A 31 -28.95 12.86 24.98
N ALA A 32 -28.95 14.16 24.72
CA ALA A 32 -28.71 15.19 25.72
C ALA A 32 -29.98 16.04 25.83
N GLU A 33 -30.35 16.28 27.08
CA GLU A 33 -31.61 16.78 27.65
C GLU A 33 -32.30 17.95 26.92
N GLY A 34 -33.63 17.90 26.87
CA GLY A 34 -34.48 19.01 26.41
C GLY A 34 -35.90 18.56 26.05
N THR A 35 -36.75 18.44 27.08
CA THR A 35 -38.23 18.25 27.03
C THR A 35 -38.88 18.25 25.64
N THR A 36 -39.23 17.07 25.13
CA THR A 36 -40.53 16.81 24.47
C THR A 36 -40.77 15.30 24.46
N THR A 37 -41.96 14.93 24.93
CA THR A 37 -42.49 13.58 24.97
C THR A 37 -42.60 13.02 23.55
N THR A 38 -41.58 12.29 23.10
CA THR A 38 -41.71 11.40 21.94
C THR A 38 -41.35 10.00 22.40
N THR A 39 -42.30 9.09 22.26
CA THR A 39 -42.13 7.67 22.57
C THR A 39 -40.93 7.12 21.77
N PRO A 40 -39.87 6.60 22.40
CA PRO A 40 -38.72 6.08 21.66
C PRO A 40 -39.12 4.74 21.00
N THR A 41 -39.49 4.78 19.72
CA THR A 41 -39.84 3.62 18.89
C THR A 41 -38.72 3.14 17.97
N THR A 42 -37.45 3.28 18.36
CA THR A 42 -36.34 2.78 17.53
C THR A 42 -35.53 1.72 18.26
N LYS A 43 -35.99 0.46 18.10
CA LYS A 43 -35.17 -0.73 18.28
C LYS A 43 -33.91 -0.57 17.43
N THR A 44 -32.76 -0.34 18.08
CA THR A 44 -31.48 -0.42 17.37
C THR A 44 -31.28 -1.87 16.93
N THR A 45 -30.79 -2.07 15.72
CA THR A 45 -30.56 -3.41 15.18
C THR A 45 -29.57 -4.18 16.06
N THR A 46 -29.66 -5.51 16.13
CA THR A 46 -28.71 -6.39 16.85
C THR A 46 -27.30 -6.40 16.23
N THR A 47 -27.02 -5.44 15.36
CA THR A 47 -25.81 -5.33 14.57
C THR A 47 -25.34 -3.89 14.56
N THR A 48 -24.03 -3.71 14.46
CA THR A 48 -23.37 -2.42 14.25
C THR A 48 -22.18 -2.60 13.30
N THR A 49 -21.54 -1.50 12.90
CA THR A 49 -20.37 -1.52 12.03
C THR A 49 -19.26 -0.62 12.55
N PHE A 50 -18.02 -0.94 12.20
CA PHE A 50 -16.89 -0.03 12.31
C PHE A 50 -16.14 0.03 10.98
N ASP A 51 -15.48 1.15 10.73
CA ASP A 51 -14.74 1.40 9.52
C ASP A 51 -13.39 0.67 9.52
N LYS A 52 -12.95 0.28 8.33
CA LYS A 52 -11.61 -0.21 8.09
C LYS A 52 -10.97 0.60 6.97
N TYR A 53 -9.76 1.10 7.24
CA TYR A 53 -8.96 1.86 6.29
C TYR A 53 -7.66 1.15 5.95
N VAL A 54 -7.22 1.31 4.70
CA VAL A 54 -5.86 1.01 4.26
C VAL A 54 -5.28 2.29 3.65
N LEU A 55 -4.28 2.88 4.32
CA LEU A 55 -3.51 4.04 3.89
C LEU A 55 -2.35 3.61 2.99
N MET A 56 -2.15 4.28 1.86
CA MET A 56 -1.14 3.92 0.86
C MET A 56 -0.60 5.15 0.13
N LYS A 57 0.54 5.05 -0.56
CA LYS A 57 1.05 6.12 -1.45
C LYS A 57 0.05 6.40 -2.58
N LYS A 58 -0.02 7.63 -3.07
CA LYS A 58 -0.97 8.03 -4.14
C LYS A 58 -0.84 7.23 -5.44
N ASN A 59 0.37 6.85 -5.80
CA ASN A 59 0.68 6.08 -7.01
C ASN A 59 0.55 4.56 -6.83
N ALA A 60 0.30 4.07 -5.61
CA ALA A 60 0.07 2.64 -5.37
C ALA A 60 -1.37 2.24 -5.72
N ASN A 61 -1.56 1.00 -6.16
CA ASN A 61 -2.89 0.43 -6.27
C ASN A 61 -3.39 -0.04 -4.90
N VAL A 62 -4.72 -0.17 -4.76
CA VAL A 62 -5.29 -0.77 -3.55
C VAL A 62 -4.81 -2.22 -3.46
N PRO A 63 -4.24 -2.68 -2.33
CA PRO A 63 -3.82 -4.06 -2.20
C PRO A 63 -5.04 -4.98 -2.14
N ASN A 64 -4.90 -6.20 -2.64
CA ASN A 64 -5.86 -7.26 -2.37
C ASN A 64 -5.58 -7.78 -0.96
N ALA A 65 -6.39 -7.40 0.02
CA ALA A 65 -6.15 -7.76 1.42
C ALA A 65 -7.44 -8.08 2.17
N THR A 66 -7.35 -9.05 3.08
CA THR A 66 -8.47 -9.45 3.95
C THR A 66 -8.09 -9.33 5.41
N PHE A 67 -8.83 -8.50 6.16
CA PHE A 67 -8.61 -8.35 7.60
C PHE A 67 -9.68 -9.06 8.41
N SER A 68 -9.26 -9.65 9.53
CA SER A 68 -10.14 -10.36 10.46
C SER A 68 -9.98 -9.80 11.87
N TYR A 69 -11.00 -10.00 12.69
CA TYR A 69 -11.10 -9.37 14.00
C TYR A 69 -11.48 -10.40 15.06
N THR A 70 -10.97 -10.18 16.26
CA THR A 70 -11.43 -10.88 17.47
C THR A 70 -12.23 -9.90 18.31
N ILE A 71 -13.43 -10.32 18.75
CA ILE A 71 -14.23 -9.60 19.75
C ILE A 71 -14.40 -10.49 20.99
N ALA A 72 -14.15 -9.91 22.16
CA ALA A 72 -14.28 -10.62 23.42
C ALA A 72 -14.73 -9.68 24.55
N PRO A 73 -15.39 -10.20 25.60
CA PRO A 73 -15.52 -9.48 26.86
C PRO A 73 -14.14 -9.11 27.44
N LEU A 74 -14.09 -8.02 28.20
CA LEU A 74 -12.88 -7.63 28.94
C LEU A 74 -12.44 -8.71 29.93
N SER A 75 -11.12 -8.82 30.17
CA SER A 75 -10.58 -9.58 31.30
C SER A 75 -10.99 -8.93 32.63
N ASP A 76 -10.87 -9.66 33.74
CA ASP A 76 -11.23 -9.11 35.06
C ASP A 76 -10.26 -7.98 35.47
N ASP A 77 -9.00 -8.05 35.06
CA ASP A 77 -8.02 -6.98 35.24
C ASP A 77 -8.38 -5.74 34.40
N GLU A 78 -8.80 -5.93 33.14
CA GLU A 78 -9.25 -4.84 32.27
C GLU A 78 -10.52 -4.17 32.78
N MET A 79 -11.40 -4.92 33.47
CA MET A 79 -12.60 -4.37 34.10
C MET A 79 -12.26 -3.42 35.26
N SER A 80 -11.12 -3.61 35.93
CA SER A 80 -10.71 -2.78 37.07
C SER A 80 -10.41 -1.32 36.66
N ALA A 81 -10.05 -1.08 35.39
CA ALA A 81 -9.78 0.25 34.84
C ALA A 81 -11.04 1.10 34.61
N VAL A 82 -12.22 0.50 34.65
CA VAL A 82 -13.50 1.14 34.29
C VAL A 82 -14.54 1.07 35.41
N VAL A 83 -14.11 0.72 36.62
CA VAL A 83 -14.96 0.72 37.80
C VAL A 83 -15.35 2.15 38.15
N ASP A 84 -16.65 2.38 38.32
CA ASP A 84 -17.18 3.65 38.81
C ASP A 84 -17.03 3.72 40.33
N THR A 85 -15.91 4.24 40.81
CA THR A 85 -15.62 4.35 42.25
C THR A 85 -16.29 5.55 42.92
N ASN A 86 -16.75 6.53 42.14
CA ASN A 86 -17.18 7.84 42.64
C ASN A 86 -18.65 8.16 42.32
N ASP A 87 -19.40 7.23 41.71
CA ASP A 87 -20.78 7.39 41.26
C ASP A 87 -20.98 8.50 40.19
N THR A 88 -19.90 8.94 39.55
CA THR A 88 -19.90 9.98 38.51
C THR A 88 -19.96 9.40 37.09
N ASN A 89 -19.67 8.11 36.93
CA ASN A 89 -19.53 7.44 35.65
C ASN A 89 -20.62 6.37 35.43
N LEU A 90 -20.94 6.03 34.19
CA LEU A 90 -21.82 4.91 33.87
C LEU A 90 -21.19 3.62 34.40
N THR A 91 -22.01 2.77 35.04
CA THR A 91 -21.57 1.43 35.43
C THR A 91 -21.35 0.58 34.19
N ILE A 92 -20.08 0.32 33.87
CA ILE A 92 -19.67 -0.55 32.77
C ILE A 92 -19.65 -1.99 33.25
N ARG A 93 -20.31 -2.87 32.49
CA ARG A 93 -20.36 -4.32 32.72
C ARG A 93 -19.47 -5.03 31.71
N LYS A 94 -18.92 -6.16 32.15
CA LYS A 94 -18.23 -7.11 31.26
C LYS A 94 -19.19 -7.61 30.19
N GLY A 95 -18.74 -7.63 28.94
CA GLY A 95 -19.50 -8.17 27.81
C GLY A 95 -20.01 -9.60 28.06
N ILE A 96 -21.10 -9.97 27.38
CA ILE A 96 -21.74 -11.29 27.49
C ILE A 96 -21.55 -12.07 26.19
N GLY A 97 -21.20 -13.35 26.32
CA GLY A 97 -21.11 -14.26 25.18
C GLY A 97 -19.99 -13.91 24.19
N LYS A 98 -20.15 -14.35 22.95
CA LYS A 98 -19.16 -14.21 21.87
C LYS A 98 -19.86 -13.67 20.62
N PRO A 99 -20.05 -12.36 20.50
CA PRO A 99 -20.55 -11.75 19.27
C PRO A 99 -19.65 -12.09 18.08
N LYS A 100 -20.17 -11.96 16.86
CA LYS A 100 -19.41 -12.25 15.64
C LYS A 100 -18.97 -10.94 14.99
N VAL A 101 -17.76 -10.91 14.44
CA VAL A 101 -17.29 -9.81 13.60
C VAL A 101 -16.99 -10.35 12.21
N SER A 102 -17.48 -9.69 11.16
CA SER A 102 -17.16 -10.06 9.78
C SER A 102 -15.73 -9.69 9.42
N THR A 103 -15.16 -10.38 8.44
CA THR A 103 -13.94 -9.92 7.77
C THR A 103 -14.22 -8.67 6.93
N THR A 104 -13.15 -7.99 6.55
CA THR A 104 -13.15 -6.88 5.59
C THR A 104 -12.23 -7.22 4.43
N GLU A 105 -12.67 -6.94 3.20
CA GLU A 105 -11.90 -7.22 1.99
C GLU A 105 -11.64 -5.92 1.22
N PHE A 106 -10.41 -5.80 0.70
CA PHE A 106 -9.98 -4.75 -0.22
C PHE A 106 -9.61 -5.35 -1.57
N LYS A 107 -9.89 -4.61 -2.64
CA LYS A 107 -9.60 -5.02 -4.02
C LYS A 107 -8.99 -3.87 -4.82
N ALA A 108 -8.13 -4.21 -5.78
CA ALA A 108 -7.35 -3.23 -6.53
C ALA A 108 -8.13 -2.14 -7.27
N ASP A 109 -9.40 -2.35 -7.58
CA ASP A 109 -10.27 -1.39 -8.28
C ASP A 109 -11.20 -0.59 -7.35
N GLN A 110 -10.99 -0.68 -6.04
CA GLN A 110 -11.81 0.01 -5.06
C GLN A 110 -11.58 1.53 -5.08
N THR A 111 -12.65 2.28 -4.81
CA THR A 111 -12.59 3.73 -4.66
C THR A 111 -11.60 4.14 -3.57
N THR A 112 -10.76 5.12 -3.88
CA THR A 112 -9.81 5.73 -2.94
C THR A 112 -10.14 7.19 -2.67
N TYR A 113 -9.69 7.68 -1.53
CA TYR A 113 -9.91 9.04 -1.05
C TYR A 113 -8.58 9.66 -0.63
N THR A 114 -8.44 10.97 -0.81
CA THR A 114 -7.21 11.74 -0.48
C THR A 114 -7.42 12.72 0.67
N LYS A 115 -8.65 12.81 1.17
CA LYS A 115 -9.07 13.69 2.26
C LYS A 115 -10.11 12.96 3.10
N ASN A 116 -10.18 13.28 4.38
CA ASN A 116 -11.26 12.79 5.23
C ASN A 116 -12.58 13.39 4.74
N ALA A 117 -13.62 12.55 4.59
CA ALA A 117 -14.93 13.04 4.22
C ALA A 117 -15.45 14.01 5.29
N THR A 118 -16.00 15.15 4.87
CA THR A 118 -16.65 16.12 5.76
C THR A 118 -18.14 16.15 5.44
N SER A 119 -18.99 16.10 6.46
CA SER A 119 -20.42 16.33 6.33
C SER A 119 -20.76 17.69 6.91
N THR A 120 -21.55 18.48 6.18
CA THR A 120 -22.09 19.74 6.70
C THR A 120 -23.60 19.59 6.74
N THR A 121 -24.17 19.76 7.92
CA THR A 121 -25.63 19.80 8.08
C THR A 121 -26.03 21.20 8.50
N ASN A 122 -26.98 21.79 7.77
CA ASN A 122 -27.59 23.05 8.18
C ASN A 122 -28.88 22.73 8.94
N GLN A 123 -29.01 23.27 10.16
CA GLN A 123 -30.27 23.28 10.89
C GLN A 123 -30.67 24.75 11.13
N GLY A 124 -31.69 25.22 10.43
CA GLY A 124 -32.09 26.63 10.44
C GLY A 124 -31.00 27.55 9.87
N SER A 125 -30.72 28.67 10.55
CA SER A 125 -29.66 29.62 10.16
C SER A 125 -28.28 29.26 10.72
N GLN A 126 -28.13 28.09 11.36
CA GLN A 126 -26.89 27.60 11.94
C GLN A 126 -26.30 26.47 11.08
N THR A 127 -25.05 26.62 10.69
CA THR A 127 -24.27 25.56 10.04
C THR A 127 -23.60 24.73 11.12
N TYR A 128 -23.99 23.45 11.20
CA TYR A 128 -23.31 22.47 12.02
C TYR A 128 -22.39 21.67 11.11
N THR A 129 -21.10 21.99 11.18
CA THR A 129 -20.07 21.13 10.62
C THR A 129 -19.85 19.99 11.61
N SER A 130 -20.57 18.88 11.43
CA SER A 130 -20.12 17.62 12.01
C SER A 130 -19.04 17.11 11.08
N THR A 131 -17.78 17.20 11.47
CA THR A 131 -16.76 16.36 10.86
C THR A 131 -17.16 14.90 11.08
N GLU A 132 -17.92 14.34 10.13
CA GLU A 132 -18.06 12.92 9.84
C GLU A 132 -16.70 12.38 9.36
N GLU A 133 -15.61 12.87 9.93
CA GLU A 133 -14.26 12.63 9.46
C GLU A 133 -14.01 11.15 9.56
N ASP A 134 -13.65 10.59 8.42
CA ASP A 134 -12.86 9.38 8.42
C ASP A 134 -11.69 9.59 9.38
N ASN A 135 -11.51 8.65 10.30
CA ASN A 135 -10.43 8.70 11.28
C ASN A 135 -9.24 7.90 10.74
N VAL A 136 -8.68 8.38 9.63
CA VAL A 136 -7.54 7.74 8.96
C VAL A 136 -6.25 8.24 9.60
N ASP A 137 -5.67 7.42 10.47
CA ASP A 137 -4.41 7.74 11.14
C ASP A 137 -3.28 7.82 10.11
N GLY A 138 -2.47 8.89 10.18
CA GLY A 138 -1.31 9.08 9.29
C GLY A 138 -1.63 9.64 7.90
N LEU A 139 -2.87 10.01 7.59
CA LEU A 139 -3.21 10.64 6.31
C LEU A 139 -2.48 11.99 6.14
N ASN A 140 -1.82 12.17 5.00
CA ASN A 140 -1.12 13.40 4.62
C ASN A 140 -1.24 13.64 3.10
N ASN A 141 -0.55 14.66 2.59
CA ASN A 141 -0.61 15.05 1.17
C ASN A 141 0.04 14.04 0.21
N ASP A 142 0.81 13.07 0.68
CA ASP A 142 1.52 12.09 -0.16
C ASP A 142 0.73 10.78 -0.30
N ASN A 143 -0.30 10.63 0.53
CA ASN A 143 -1.04 9.38 0.69
C ASN A 143 -2.49 9.51 0.19
N LYS A 144 -3.10 8.35 -0.01
CA LYS A 144 -4.53 8.12 -0.22
C LYS A 144 -4.96 6.93 0.65
N TYR A 145 -6.25 6.71 0.81
CA TYR A 145 -6.75 5.53 1.51
C TYR A 145 -7.94 4.90 0.78
N ALA A 146 -8.11 3.60 0.97
CA ALA A 146 -9.34 2.87 0.68
C ALA A 146 -10.12 2.64 1.97
N LYS A 147 -11.45 2.53 1.88
CA LYS A 147 -12.35 2.33 3.02
C LYS A 147 -13.34 1.21 2.78
N THR A 148 -13.56 0.38 3.81
CA THR A 148 -14.66 -0.60 3.90
C THR A 148 -15.17 -0.66 5.35
N GLN A 149 -16.10 -1.57 5.66
CA GLN A 149 -16.69 -1.69 7.00
C GLN A 149 -16.78 -3.15 7.45
N ALA A 150 -16.46 -3.39 8.73
CA ALA A 150 -16.72 -4.66 9.39
C ALA A 150 -18.06 -4.60 10.10
N LYS A 151 -18.81 -5.70 10.10
CA LYS A 151 -20.08 -5.85 10.80
C LYS A 151 -19.87 -6.63 12.09
N VAL A 152 -20.36 -6.08 13.21
CA VAL A 152 -20.48 -6.78 14.49
C VAL A 152 -21.93 -7.24 14.67
N ASP A 153 -22.12 -8.51 15.02
CA ASP A 153 -23.42 -9.14 15.17
C ASP A 153 -23.60 -9.74 16.58
N PHE A 154 -24.59 -9.21 17.30
CA PHE A 154 -25.01 -9.63 18.63
C PHE A 154 -26.24 -10.55 18.59
N THR A 155 -26.64 -11.03 17.42
CA THR A 155 -27.74 -11.99 17.29
C THR A 155 -27.44 -13.24 18.13
N GLY A 156 -28.37 -13.58 19.03
CA GLY A 156 -28.23 -14.70 19.97
C GLY A 156 -27.56 -14.37 21.31
N ILE A 157 -27.11 -13.12 21.50
CA ILE A 157 -26.65 -12.65 22.82
C ILE A 157 -27.87 -12.25 23.66
N ASN A 158 -27.98 -12.82 24.87
CA ASN A 158 -29.07 -12.54 25.80
C ASN A 158 -28.60 -11.64 26.95
N PHE A 159 -29.04 -10.37 26.94
CA PHE A 159 -28.74 -9.42 28.00
C PHE A 159 -29.75 -9.53 29.15
N VAL A 160 -29.27 -9.97 30.31
CA VAL A 160 -30.14 -10.28 31.46
C VAL A 160 -30.55 -9.05 32.28
N GLN A 161 -29.85 -7.93 32.14
CA GLN A 161 -30.17 -6.67 32.83
C GLN A 161 -29.76 -5.46 31.98
N PRO A 162 -30.37 -4.29 32.19
CA PRO A 162 -29.94 -3.05 31.54
C PRO A 162 -28.55 -2.61 32.02
N GLY A 163 -27.88 -1.84 31.19
CA GLY A 163 -26.55 -1.29 31.44
C GLY A 163 -25.68 -1.19 30.18
N VAL A 164 -24.44 -0.74 30.37
CA VAL A 164 -23.43 -0.66 29.31
C VAL A 164 -22.57 -1.92 29.35
N TYR A 165 -22.51 -2.66 28.25
CA TYR A 165 -21.69 -3.87 28.13
C TYR A 165 -20.50 -3.61 27.22
N ARG A 166 -19.28 -3.71 27.77
CA ARG A 166 -18.05 -3.42 27.02
C ARG A 166 -17.40 -4.68 26.47
N TYR A 167 -17.02 -4.61 25.20
CA TYR A 167 -16.23 -5.61 24.50
C TYR A 167 -14.92 -4.99 24.01
N LYS A 168 -13.86 -5.80 23.93
CA LYS A 168 -12.60 -5.47 23.28
C LYS A 168 -12.59 -6.07 21.89
N ILE A 169 -12.22 -5.26 20.90
CA ILE A 169 -12.00 -5.66 19.52
C ILE A 169 -10.52 -5.49 19.20
N THR A 170 -9.90 -6.53 18.67
CA THR A 170 -8.51 -6.50 18.16
C THR A 170 -8.52 -6.95 16.71
N GLU A 171 -7.76 -6.25 15.88
CA GLU A 171 -7.45 -6.76 14.54
C GLU A 171 -6.42 -7.88 14.64
N ASN A 172 -6.67 -8.97 13.92
CA ASN A 172 -5.76 -10.11 13.87
C ASN A 172 -4.64 -9.85 12.86
N THR A 173 -3.51 -10.54 13.01
CA THR A 173 -2.41 -10.49 12.04
C THR A 173 -2.85 -10.96 10.65
N THR A 174 -2.20 -10.40 9.63
CA THR A 174 -2.47 -10.64 8.20
C THR A 174 -1.21 -11.27 7.57
N SER A 175 -1.37 -12.08 6.52
CA SER A 175 -0.24 -12.65 5.77
C SER A 175 0.12 -11.84 4.52
N GLU A 176 -0.74 -10.90 4.16
CA GLU A 176 -0.60 -9.98 3.04
C GLU A 176 0.63 -9.08 3.22
N LYS A 177 1.34 -8.89 2.10
CA LYS A 177 2.66 -8.29 2.08
C LYS A 177 2.54 -6.78 2.06
N GLY A 178 3.54 -6.10 2.64
CA GLY A 178 3.54 -4.64 2.74
C GLY A 178 2.51 -4.06 3.71
N ILE A 179 1.69 -4.89 4.37
CA ILE A 179 0.68 -4.39 5.31
C ILE A 179 1.23 -4.34 6.74
N THR A 180 1.15 -3.17 7.35
CA THR A 180 1.29 -2.99 8.80
C THR A 180 -0.10 -2.81 9.42
N ILE A 181 -0.46 -3.71 10.32
CA ILE A 181 -1.76 -3.68 11.01
C ILE A 181 -1.79 -2.67 12.15
N ASP A 182 -2.96 -2.07 12.39
CA ASP A 182 -3.27 -1.37 13.63
C ASP A 182 -3.49 -2.40 14.75
N SER A 183 -2.45 -2.60 15.57
CA SER A 183 -2.48 -3.54 16.68
C SER A 183 -3.15 -3.00 17.95
N SER A 184 -3.53 -1.72 17.97
CA SER A 184 -4.13 -1.11 19.16
C SER A 184 -5.58 -1.59 19.32
N PRO A 185 -5.98 -2.12 20.49
CA PRO A 185 -7.34 -2.56 20.70
C PRO A 185 -8.32 -1.39 20.61
N ARG A 186 -9.56 -1.69 20.25
CA ARG A 186 -10.70 -0.79 20.35
C ARG A 186 -11.73 -1.38 21.29
N TYR A 187 -12.57 -0.52 21.84
CA TYR A 187 -13.59 -0.90 22.81
C TYR A 187 -14.97 -0.54 22.27
N LEU A 188 -15.89 -1.49 22.36
CA LEU A 188 -17.27 -1.34 21.91
C LEU A 188 -18.20 -1.42 23.12
N ASP A 189 -18.84 -0.29 23.42
CA ASP A 189 -19.91 -0.18 24.41
C ASP A 189 -21.25 -0.46 23.76
N VAL A 190 -21.97 -1.45 24.31
CA VAL A 190 -23.33 -1.81 23.91
C VAL A 190 -24.28 -1.32 24.99
N TYR A 191 -25.11 -0.36 24.65
CA TYR A 191 -26.10 0.22 25.55
C TYR A 191 -27.37 -0.64 25.50
N VAL A 192 -27.76 -1.16 26.65
CA VAL A 192 -28.94 -2.01 26.81
C VAL A 192 -29.89 -1.35 27.80
N GLU A 193 -31.11 -1.08 27.37
CA GLU A 193 -32.16 -0.49 28.20
C GLU A 193 -33.34 -1.45 28.33
N ASN A 194 -34.08 -1.30 29.42
CA ASN A 194 -35.36 -1.96 29.57
C ASN A 194 -36.42 -1.19 28.77
N VAL A 195 -36.83 -1.74 27.64
CA VAL A 195 -37.85 -1.17 26.76
C VAL A 195 -39.05 -2.09 26.80
N ASN A 196 -40.14 -1.63 27.44
CA ASN A 196 -41.39 -2.37 27.61
C ASN A 196 -41.21 -3.75 28.28
N GLY A 197 -40.38 -3.84 29.33
CA GLY A 197 -40.15 -5.08 30.07
C GLY A 197 -39.14 -6.05 29.42
N ALA A 198 -38.58 -5.70 28.26
CA ALA A 198 -37.53 -6.46 27.60
C ALA A 198 -36.22 -5.65 27.53
N ASN A 199 -35.10 -6.29 27.83
CA ASN A 199 -33.79 -5.67 27.67
C ASN A 199 -33.42 -5.65 26.17
N GLN A 200 -33.28 -4.46 25.60
CA GLN A 200 -33.01 -4.26 24.18
C GLN A 200 -31.78 -3.38 23.99
N ILE A 201 -31.02 -3.64 22.93
CA ILE A 201 -29.91 -2.77 22.53
C ILE A 201 -30.50 -1.46 22.02
N THR A 202 -30.08 -0.34 22.60
CA THR A 202 -30.51 1.01 22.22
C THR A 202 -29.40 1.81 21.56
N GLY A 203 -28.13 1.43 21.73
CA GLY A 203 -27.02 2.15 21.12
C GLY A 203 -25.69 1.41 21.16
N TYR A 204 -24.75 1.94 20.38
CA TYR A 204 -23.37 1.48 20.32
C TYR A 204 -22.44 2.67 20.38
N VAL A 205 -21.32 2.55 21.09
CA VAL A 205 -20.24 3.53 21.01
C VAL A 205 -18.89 2.81 20.90
N PHE A 206 -18.05 3.31 20.01
CA PHE A 206 -16.74 2.74 19.69
C PHE A 206 -15.62 3.68 20.12
N HIS A 207 -14.59 3.15 20.79
CA HIS A 207 -13.57 3.93 21.49
C HIS A 207 -12.16 3.35 21.29
N THR A 208 -11.14 4.21 21.36
CA THR A 208 -9.72 3.81 21.38
C THR A 208 -9.22 3.41 22.76
N THR A 209 -9.86 3.87 23.83
CA THR A 209 -9.37 3.69 25.21
C THR A 209 -10.34 2.89 26.07
N ASN A 210 -9.80 2.13 27.02
CA ASN A 210 -10.59 1.47 28.05
C ASN A 210 -10.79 2.41 29.24
N ALA A 211 -11.62 3.44 29.06
CA ALA A 211 -11.89 4.45 30.09
C ALA A 211 -13.34 4.41 30.57
N ALA A 212 -13.57 4.79 31.82
CA ALA A 212 -14.92 4.99 32.33
C ALA A 212 -15.64 6.11 31.57
N GLN A 213 -16.96 6.01 31.42
CA GLN A 213 -17.76 7.00 30.69
C GLN A 213 -18.55 7.86 31.68
N ALA A 214 -18.54 9.18 31.53
CA ALA A 214 -19.31 10.07 32.40
C ALA A 214 -20.83 9.83 32.26
N LYS A 215 -21.59 10.00 33.35
CA LYS A 215 -23.07 9.87 33.33
C LYS A 215 -23.79 11.02 32.60
N ASP A 216 -23.14 12.16 32.46
CA ASP A 216 -23.71 13.40 31.93
C ASP A 216 -23.91 13.40 30.39
N GLY A 217 -23.57 12.30 29.72
CA GLY A 217 -23.73 12.15 28.27
C GLY A 217 -22.75 13.01 27.46
N THR A 218 -21.72 13.58 28.10
CA THR A 218 -20.64 14.27 27.39
C THR A 218 -19.89 13.31 26.46
N LYS A 219 -19.33 13.84 25.37
CA LYS A 219 -18.65 13.03 24.33
C LYS A 219 -17.67 12.06 25.00
N PRO A 220 -17.88 10.74 24.86
CA PRO A 220 -17.00 9.79 25.48
C PRO A 220 -15.59 9.97 24.91
N GLU A 221 -14.59 10.03 25.79
CA GLU A 221 -13.20 10.22 25.42
C GLU A 221 -12.75 9.11 24.46
N GLY A 222 -11.87 9.44 23.51
CA GLY A 222 -11.34 8.47 22.57
C GLY A 222 -12.36 7.89 21.59
N LYS A 223 -13.50 8.56 21.35
CA LYS A 223 -14.46 8.14 20.31
C LYS A 223 -13.73 7.90 18.99
N ASN A 224 -13.97 6.73 18.40
CA ASN A 224 -13.24 6.26 17.23
C ASN A 224 -14.22 5.67 16.21
N LYS A 225 -13.81 5.62 14.95
CA LYS A 225 -14.62 5.03 13.87
C LYS A 225 -14.11 3.67 13.39
N GLY A 226 -12.88 3.27 13.69
CA GLY A 226 -12.28 2.11 13.04
C GLY A 226 -10.79 1.91 13.24
N PHE A 227 -10.24 1.05 12.40
CA PHE A 227 -8.82 0.69 12.36
C PHE A 227 -8.17 1.21 11.07
N THR A 228 -6.93 1.69 11.16
CA THR A 228 -6.17 2.16 9.99
C THR A 228 -4.90 1.35 9.80
N ASN A 229 -4.84 0.57 8.72
CA ASN A 229 -3.60 -0.11 8.32
C ASN A 229 -2.81 0.73 7.34
N THR A 230 -1.50 0.49 7.28
CA THR A 230 -0.62 1.09 6.29
C THR A 230 -0.19 0.03 5.27
N TYR A 231 -0.25 0.36 3.99
CA TYR A 231 0.35 -0.39 2.89
C TYR A 231 1.63 0.31 2.44
N THR A 232 2.78 -0.27 2.81
CA THR A 232 4.11 0.26 2.49
C THR A 232 4.57 -0.26 1.14
N THR A 233 4.79 0.68 0.22
CA THR A 233 5.19 0.37 -1.14
C THR A 233 6.37 1.22 -1.63
N TYR A 234 7.10 0.68 -2.60
CA TYR A 234 8.21 1.34 -3.27
C TYR A 234 8.07 1.27 -4.79
N ASN A 235 8.78 2.16 -5.48
CA ASN A 235 8.83 2.20 -6.93
C ASN A 235 10.14 1.59 -7.44
N LEU A 236 10.08 0.91 -8.58
CA LEU A 236 11.27 0.51 -9.34
C LEU A 236 11.34 1.36 -10.61
N ASN A 237 12.43 2.11 -10.77
CA ASN A 237 12.69 2.92 -11.94
C ASN A 237 13.70 2.21 -12.86
N ILE A 238 13.46 2.24 -14.16
CA ILE A 238 14.37 1.72 -15.18
C ILE A 238 14.75 2.88 -16.10
N THR A 239 16.03 3.18 -16.21
CA THR A 239 16.58 4.18 -17.13
C THR A 239 17.64 3.57 -18.03
N ASN A 240 17.90 4.25 -19.14
CA ASN A 240 18.87 3.82 -20.11
C ASN A 240 19.79 4.97 -20.54
N LYS A 241 21.05 4.62 -20.83
CA LYS A 241 22.07 5.52 -21.31
C LYS A 241 22.89 4.85 -22.41
N VAL A 242 23.10 5.55 -23.53
CA VAL A 242 23.99 5.10 -24.61
C VAL A 242 25.32 5.84 -24.56
N THR A 243 26.42 5.11 -24.72
CA THR A 243 27.79 5.65 -24.76
C THR A 243 28.63 5.04 -25.89
N GLY A 244 29.83 5.59 -26.07
CA GLY A 244 30.79 5.14 -27.07
C GLY A 244 30.63 5.91 -28.39
N ASN A 245 31.72 5.98 -29.15
CA ASN A 245 31.78 6.78 -30.38
C ASN A 245 30.96 6.21 -31.54
N GLN A 246 30.36 5.03 -31.38
CA GLN A 246 29.47 4.38 -32.34
C GLN A 246 28.08 4.11 -31.73
N GLY A 247 27.78 4.66 -30.55
CA GLY A 247 26.47 4.52 -29.91
C GLY A 247 25.38 5.31 -30.64
N TYR A 248 24.24 4.67 -30.89
CA TYR A 248 23.04 5.30 -31.45
C TYR A 248 22.10 5.69 -30.33
N THR A 249 22.01 6.98 -30.01
CA THR A 249 21.28 7.49 -28.84
C THR A 249 19.76 7.36 -28.96
N ASP A 250 19.24 7.30 -30.17
CA ASP A 250 17.80 7.12 -30.44
C ASP A 250 17.38 5.64 -30.47
N GLU A 251 18.32 4.73 -30.24
CA GLU A 251 18.05 3.29 -30.12
C GLU A 251 17.09 3.01 -28.97
N THR A 252 16.18 2.06 -29.21
CA THR A 252 15.21 1.62 -28.19
C THR A 252 15.68 0.29 -27.62
N PHE A 253 15.87 0.24 -26.31
CA PHE A 253 16.29 -0.99 -25.64
C PHE A 253 15.09 -1.69 -25.04
N HIS A 254 15.02 -3.00 -25.25
CA HIS A 254 13.93 -3.86 -24.79
C HIS A 254 14.35 -4.59 -23.52
N TYR A 255 13.51 -4.51 -22.49
CA TYR A 255 13.74 -5.12 -21.20
C TYR A 255 12.63 -6.10 -20.87
N ASN A 256 12.99 -7.27 -20.36
CA ASN A 256 12.07 -8.16 -19.66
C ASN A 256 12.23 -7.96 -18.15
N VAL A 257 11.16 -7.57 -17.49
CA VAL A 257 11.11 -7.32 -16.04
C VAL A 257 10.33 -8.48 -15.41
N VAL A 258 10.94 -9.12 -14.41
CA VAL A 258 10.29 -10.13 -13.59
C VAL A 258 10.24 -9.61 -12.16
N ILE A 259 9.05 -9.63 -11.56
CA ILE A 259 8.84 -9.27 -10.16
C ILE A 259 8.19 -10.45 -9.46
N THR A 260 8.67 -10.77 -8.26
CA THR A 260 8.20 -11.89 -7.45
C THR A 260 7.97 -11.45 -6.03
N ASN A 261 7.41 -12.35 -5.21
CA ASN A 261 7.06 -12.08 -3.82
C ASN A 261 6.01 -10.96 -3.65
N LEU A 262 5.05 -10.88 -4.58
CA LEU A 262 3.85 -10.06 -4.49
C LEU A 262 2.70 -10.84 -3.85
N ASP A 263 1.55 -10.20 -3.63
CA ASP A 263 0.31 -10.91 -3.33
C ASP A 263 -0.42 -11.34 -4.61
N GLY A 264 -1.15 -12.45 -4.53
CA GLY A 264 -1.87 -13.00 -5.68
C GLY A 264 -2.92 -12.05 -6.24
N GLY A 265 -2.91 -11.83 -7.56
CA GLY A 265 -3.84 -10.92 -8.22
C GLY A 265 -3.59 -9.43 -7.97
N GLU A 266 -2.47 -9.07 -7.35
CA GLU A 266 -2.07 -7.68 -7.15
C GLU A 266 -1.89 -6.96 -8.49
N LYS A 267 -2.43 -5.74 -8.60
CA LYS A 267 -2.31 -4.91 -9.81
C LYS A 267 -1.16 -3.94 -9.68
N ILE A 268 -0.33 -3.89 -10.73
CA ILE A 268 0.84 -3.02 -10.80
C ILE A 268 0.72 -2.13 -12.02
N ASP A 269 0.84 -0.82 -11.82
CA ASP A 269 0.88 0.14 -12.90
C ASP A 269 2.31 0.51 -13.25
N VAL A 270 2.60 0.40 -14.54
CA VAL A 270 3.84 0.86 -15.16
C VAL A 270 3.54 2.20 -15.84
N THR A 271 4.28 3.22 -15.47
CA THR A 271 4.11 4.58 -15.98
C THR A 271 5.37 5.08 -16.68
N ASP A 272 5.19 6.09 -17.53
CA ASP A 272 6.31 6.89 -18.05
C ASP A 272 6.84 7.88 -16.99
N LYS A 273 7.82 8.70 -17.39
CA LYS A 273 8.42 9.74 -16.55
C LYS A 273 7.47 10.84 -16.10
N ASP A 274 6.36 11.03 -16.82
CA ASP A 274 5.35 12.06 -16.58
C ASP A 274 4.17 11.52 -15.74
N GLY A 275 4.20 10.23 -15.41
CA GLY A 275 3.20 9.55 -14.59
C GLY A 275 2.00 9.01 -15.37
N HIS A 276 2.05 8.97 -16.70
CA HIS A 276 0.98 8.35 -17.49
C HIS A 276 1.12 6.83 -17.45
N THR A 277 0.03 6.13 -17.12
CA THR A 277 -0.01 4.66 -17.17
C THR A 277 0.12 4.20 -18.62
N ILE A 278 1.19 3.47 -18.91
CA ILE A 278 1.45 2.87 -20.23
C ILE A 278 1.09 1.38 -20.24
N LYS A 279 1.05 0.74 -19.06
CA LYS A 279 0.72 -0.67 -18.91
C LYS A 279 0.25 -0.94 -17.48
N THR A 280 -0.74 -1.81 -17.34
CA THR A 280 -1.12 -2.41 -16.07
C THR A 280 -0.92 -3.91 -16.18
N VAL A 281 -0.24 -4.49 -15.21
CA VAL A 281 -0.03 -5.94 -15.10
C VAL A 281 -0.66 -6.46 -13.82
N THR A 282 -0.91 -7.76 -13.76
CA THR A 282 -1.50 -8.41 -12.58
C THR A 282 -0.66 -9.61 -12.20
N ALA A 283 -0.29 -9.70 -10.93
CA ALA A 283 0.44 -10.85 -10.40
C ALA A 283 -0.40 -12.13 -10.55
N ASP A 284 0.26 -13.22 -10.89
CA ASP A 284 -0.37 -14.54 -10.88
C ASP A 284 -0.75 -14.98 -9.46
N LYS A 285 -1.37 -16.15 -9.34
CA LYS A 285 -1.79 -16.71 -8.04
C LYS A 285 -0.62 -16.94 -7.06
N ASP A 286 0.61 -17.04 -7.56
CA ASP A 286 1.82 -17.30 -6.78
C ASP A 286 2.58 -16.00 -6.45
N GLY A 287 2.04 -14.84 -6.85
CA GLY A 287 2.64 -13.54 -6.58
C GLY A 287 3.79 -13.17 -7.52
N ASN A 288 3.76 -13.68 -8.76
CA ASN A 288 4.77 -13.39 -9.77
C ASN A 288 4.16 -12.61 -10.95
N VAL A 289 4.97 -11.74 -11.56
CA VAL A 289 4.63 -11.06 -12.79
C VAL A 289 5.85 -10.93 -13.68
N SER A 290 5.66 -11.10 -15.00
CA SER A 290 6.68 -10.90 -16.02
C SER A 290 6.10 -10.09 -17.16
N PHE A 291 6.82 -9.06 -17.60
CA PHE A 291 6.40 -8.24 -18.73
C PHE A 291 7.59 -7.57 -19.40
N THR A 292 7.40 -7.15 -20.65
CA THR A 292 8.41 -6.39 -21.39
C THR A 292 8.13 -4.89 -21.34
N THR A 293 9.19 -4.08 -21.42
CA THR A 293 9.11 -2.62 -21.58
C THR A 293 10.24 -2.10 -22.44
N ASP A 294 10.02 -0.96 -23.08
CA ASP A 294 10.96 -0.32 -23.98
C ASP A 294 11.46 0.98 -23.35
N VAL A 295 12.77 1.23 -23.40
CA VAL A 295 13.39 2.44 -22.82
C VAL A 295 14.43 3.02 -23.78
N LYS A 296 14.29 4.29 -24.13
CA LYS A 296 15.30 5.06 -24.88
C LYS A 296 16.23 5.83 -23.95
N THR A 297 17.32 6.35 -24.50
CA THR A 297 18.20 7.26 -23.76
C THR A 297 17.41 8.48 -23.29
N GLY A 298 17.49 8.80 -21.99
CA GLY A 298 16.80 9.94 -21.39
C GLY A 298 15.33 9.69 -21.01
N ASP A 299 14.77 8.53 -21.37
CA ASP A 299 13.47 8.09 -20.86
C ASP A 299 13.60 7.41 -19.50
N LYS A 300 12.46 7.28 -18.81
CA LYS A 300 12.33 6.56 -17.55
C LYS A 300 11.00 5.81 -17.54
N ILE A 301 11.08 4.53 -17.19
CA ILE A 301 9.92 3.71 -16.89
C ILE A 301 9.84 3.51 -15.39
N ILE A 302 8.65 3.66 -14.82
CA ILE A 302 8.40 3.55 -13.38
C ILE A 302 7.41 2.43 -13.15
N ILE A 303 7.79 1.42 -12.38
CA ILE A 303 6.90 0.39 -11.87
C ILE A 303 6.44 0.85 -10.49
N ASN A 304 5.16 1.17 -10.35
CA ASN A 304 4.63 1.83 -9.15
C ASN A 304 4.15 0.85 -8.10
N GLY A 305 4.40 1.21 -6.84
CA GLY A 305 3.62 0.68 -5.72
C GLY A 305 3.84 -0.79 -5.39
N LEU A 306 5.06 -1.30 -5.57
CA LEU A 306 5.43 -2.67 -5.21
C LEU A 306 5.57 -2.79 -3.69
N ASN A 307 5.10 -3.89 -3.08
CA ASN A 307 5.25 -4.12 -1.64
C ASN A 307 6.71 -4.12 -1.20
N ASN A 308 6.95 -3.76 0.07
CA ASN A 308 8.29 -3.54 0.65
C ASN A 308 9.24 -4.74 0.79
N ASN A 309 8.92 -5.89 0.18
CA ASN A 309 9.80 -7.06 0.11
C ASN A 309 9.69 -7.74 -1.28
N ALA A 310 9.18 -7.02 -2.29
CA ALA A 310 9.14 -7.51 -3.65
C ALA A 310 10.57 -7.76 -4.14
N HIS A 311 10.76 -8.80 -4.93
CA HIS A 311 12.03 -9.05 -5.59
C HIS A 311 11.92 -8.79 -7.08
N TYR A 312 12.99 -8.32 -7.71
CA TYR A 312 13.01 -8.11 -9.15
C TYR A 312 14.29 -8.60 -9.83
N THR A 313 14.12 -8.99 -11.09
CA THR A 313 15.21 -9.11 -12.06
C THR A 313 14.84 -8.38 -13.33
N ILE A 314 15.82 -7.73 -13.95
CA ILE A 314 15.65 -7.04 -15.23
C ILE A 314 16.65 -7.65 -16.22
N THR A 315 16.15 -8.05 -17.37
CA THR A 315 16.94 -8.66 -18.45
C THR A 315 16.87 -7.80 -19.70
N GLN A 316 18.03 -7.48 -20.27
CA GLN A 316 18.18 -6.79 -21.54
C GLN A 316 18.92 -7.72 -22.52
N THR A 317 18.54 -7.73 -23.80
CA THR A 317 19.32 -8.41 -24.84
C THR A 317 19.76 -7.41 -25.89
N SER A 318 21.05 -7.36 -26.24
CA SER A 318 21.58 -6.47 -27.26
C SER A 318 22.84 -7.01 -27.93
N ASN A 319 22.78 -7.28 -29.23
CA ASN A 319 23.88 -7.92 -29.97
C ASN A 319 25.07 -7.00 -30.26
N ASP A 320 24.87 -5.68 -30.26
CA ASP A 320 25.84 -4.70 -30.75
C ASP A 320 26.46 -3.84 -29.63
N TYR A 321 26.03 -4.06 -28.39
CA TYR A 321 26.43 -3.26 -27.23
C TYR A 321 27.01 -4.12 -26.12
N THR A 322 28.04 -3.58 -25.46
CA THR A 322 28.48 -4.04 -24.14
C THR A 322 27.69 -3.29 -23.09
N THR A 323 27.03 -4.01 -22.18
CA THR A 323 26.11 -3.43 -21.20
C THR A 323 26.65 -3.55 -19.78
N THR A 324 26.52 -2.46 -19.01
CA THR A 324 26.72 -2.42 -17.56
C THR A 324 25.49 -1.84 -16.89
N ALA A 325 25.29 -2.05 -15.58
CA ALA A 325 24.18 -1.45 -14.85
C ALA A 325 24.59 -0.90 -13.48
N THR A 326 23.84 0.10 -13.02
CA THR A 326 23.91 0.60 -11.65
C THR A 326 22.54 0.52 -10.98
N LYS A 327 22.53 0.29 -9.67
CA LYS A 327 21.38 0.45 -8.78
C LYS A 327 21.68 1.65 -7.88
N ASP A 328 20.86 2.70 -7.99
CA ASP A 328 21.01 3.95 -7.23
C ASP A 328 22.44 4.53 -7.30
N GLY A 329 23.03 4.47 -8.50
CA GLY A 329 24.39 4.95 -8.78
C GLY A 329 25.52 4.00 -8.35
N SER A 330 25.20 2.89 -7.68
CA SER A 330 26.18 1.85 -7.32
C SER A 330 26.22 0.76 -8.39
N ASN A 331 27.41 0.37 -8.84
CA ASN A 331 27.55 -0.69 -9.84
C ASN A 331 26.98 -2.02 -9.33
N ILE A 332 26.17 -2.67 -10.17
CA ILE A 332 25.67 -4.03 -9.93
C ILE A 332 26.24 -4.98 -10.98
N GLY A 333 26.57 -6.20 -10.57
CA GLY A 333 27.08 -7.23 -11.48
C GLY A 333 25.96 -7.79 -12.35
N LEU A 334 26.14 -7.77 -13.68
CA LEU A 334 25.21 -8.41 -14.60
C LEU A 334 25.67 -9.84 -14.89
N SER A 335 24.74 -10.80 -14.84
CA SER A 335 24.94 -12.09 -15.48
C SER A 335 24.92 -11.90 -17.00
N HIS A 336 25.89 -12.49 -17.70
CA HIS A 336 26.03 -12.37 -19.15
C HIS A 336 26.09 -13.76 -19.80
N ASP A 337 25.15 -14.04 -20.69
CA ASP A 337 25.29 -15.15 -21.64
C ASP A 337 26.03 -14.63 -22.88
N GLY A 338 27.32 -14.97 -22.96
CA GLY A 338 28.20 -14.57 -24.07
C GLY A 338 27.76 -15.07 -25.45
N THR A 339 26.78 -15.95 -25.51
CA THR A 339 26.20 -16.47 -26.76
C THR A 339 25.02 -15.62 -27.22
N SER A 340 24.13 -15.24 -26.30
CA SER A 340 22.88 -14.54 -26.62
C SER A 340 22.97 -13.02 -26.44
N HIS A 341 24.08 -12.49 -25.94
CA HIS A 341 24.23 -11.08 -25.54
C HIS A 341 23.10 -10.61 -24.62
N THR A 342 22.68 -11.51 -23.73
CA THR A 342 21.67 -11.25 -22.71
C THR A 342 22.36 -10.87 -21.41
N TYR A 343 21.88 -9.78 -20.81
CA TYR A 343 22.38 -9.21 -19.56
C TYR A 343 21.25 -9.17 -18.54
N THR A 344 21.45 -9.80 -17.39
CA THR A 344 20.43 -9.90 -16.33
C THR A 344 20.98 -9.38 -15.02
N THR A 345 20.21 -8.53 -14.33
CA THR A 345 20.54 -8.07 -12.98
C THR A 345 20.51 -9.24 -11.99
N PRO A 346 21.17 -9.11 -10.82
CA PRO A 346 20.89 -10.00 -9.70
C PRO A 346 19.41 -9.96 -9.34
N ASN A 347 18.96 -10.97 -8.59
CA ASN A 347 17.65 -10.92 -7.95
C ASN A 347 17.72 -9.99 -6.74
N GLU A 348 17.23 -8.77 -6.92
CA GLU A 348 17.30 -7.69 -5.93
C GLU A 348 16.04 -7.66 -5.09
N GLU A 349 16.17 -7.37 -3.79
CA GLU A 349 15.04 -7.08 -2.90
C GLU A 349 14.78 -5.56 -2.88
N LEU A 350 13.51 -5.18 -2.90
CA LEU A 350 13.07 -3.80 -2.93
C LEU A 350 12.77 -3.28 -1.51
N THR A 351 13.74 -2.61 -0.89
CA THR A 351 13.62 -2.03 0.47
C THR A 351 13.37 -0.52 0.47
N ASN A 352 13.47 0.12 -0.68
CA ASN A 352 13.26 1.54 -0.93
C ASN A 352 12.87 1.72 -2.41
N ASP A 353 12.58 2.96 -2.81
CA ASP A 353 12.46 3.26 -4.24
C ASP A 353 13.85 3.04 -4.87
N ASP A 354 13.93 2.17 -5.89
CA ASP A 354 15.17 1.81 -6.57
C ASP A 354 15.22 2.45 -7.97
N THR A 355 16.41 2.80 -8.44
CA THR A 355 16.66 3.19 -9.83
C THR A 355 17.75 2.32 -10.44
N VAL A 356 17.37 1.54 -11.44
CA VAL A 356 18.30 0.72 -12.23
C VAL A 356 18.59 1.42 -13.55
N GLU A 357 19.84 1.89 -13.71
CA GLU A 357 20.31 2.50 -14.95
C GLU A 357 21.18 1.51 -15.73
N PHE A 358 20.76 1.17 -16.95
CA PHE A 358 21.58 0.42 -17.90
C PHE A 358 22.41 1.38 -18.75
N THR A 359 23.72 1.15 -18.83
CA THR A 359 24.64 1.85 -19.73
C THR A 359 25.06 0.92 -20.85
N ASN A 360 24.69 1.28 -22.07
CA ASN A 360 24.93 0.54 -23.29
C ASN A 360 26.03 1.21 -24.10
N ASN A 361 27.23 0.60 -24.12
CA ASN A 361 28.38 1.14 -24.81
C ASN A 361 28.62 0.44 -26.15
N ARG A 362 28.75 1.23 -27.23
CA ARG A 362 29.23 0.75 -28.53
C ARG A 362 30.39 1.62 -29.01
N SER A 363 31.57 1.01 -29.07
CA SER A 363 32.80 1.67 -29.52
C SER A 363 33.38 0.95 -30.72
N GLY A 364 33.97 1.71 -31.64
CA GLY A 364 34.61 1.15 -32.83
C GLY A 364 35.68 2.08 -33.39
N VAL A 365 36.61 1.52 -34.15
CA VAL A 365 37.59 2.30 -34.91
C VAL A 365 36.96 2.62 -36.26
N LEU A 366 36.71 3.90 -36.51
CA LEU A 366 36.30 4.36 -37.84
C LEU A 366 37.51 4.25 -38.78
N PRO A 367 37.45 3.47 -39.88
CA PRO A 367 38.55 3.40 -40.82
C PRO A 367 38.80 4.79 -41.41
N THR A 368 39.96 5.38 -41.10
CA THR A 368 40.39 6.62 -41.75
C THR A 368 40.92 6.25 -43.13
N GLY A 369 40.00 6.20 -44.10
CA GLY A 369 40.28 5.88 -45.49
C GLY A 369 41.11 6.96 -46.17
N ILE A 370 42.42 6.91 -46.01
CA ILE A 370 43.35 7.24 -47.09
C ILE A 370 44.38 6.11 -47.13
N TYR A 371 44.29 5.25 -48.14
CA TYR A 371 45.40 4.39 -48.52
C TYR A 371 46.56 5.29 -48.96
N HIS A 372 47.45 5.65 -48.03
CA HIS A 372 48.74 6.23 -48.39
C HIS A 372 49.64 5.09 -48.86
N ASN A 373 49.64 4.86 -50.17
CA ASN A 373 50.72 4.13 -50.82
C ASN A 373 51.93 5.08 -50.90
N ASN A 374 52.49 5.46 -49.76
CA ASN A 374 53.78 6.13 -49.75
C ASN A 374 54.53 5.86 -48.45
N ARG A 375 55.72 5.31 -48.59
CA ARG A 375 56.68 5.04 -47.52
C ARG A 375 57.18 6.38 -46.96
N ALA A 376 56.45 6.96 -46.01
CA ALA A 376 56.95 8.06 -45.19
C ALA A 376 56.32 7.95 -43.79
N ALA A 377 57.18 7.73 -42.80
CA ALA A 377 56.81 7.53 -41.42
C ALA A 377 56.11 8.77 -40.84
N PHE A 378 54.85 8.61 -40.44
CA PHE A 378 54.23 9.50 -39.45
C PHE A 378 53.73 8.64 -38.29
N ALA A 379 54.55 8.63 -37.24
CA ALA A 379 54.11 8.21 -35.92
C ALA A 379 53.12 9.27 -35.40
N ILE A 380 51.85 8.92 -35.30
CA ILE A 380 50.88 9.67 -34.51
C ILE A 380 50.49 8.79 -33.34
N ALA A 381 51.13 9.06 -32.20
CA ALA A 381 50.69 8.64 -30.89
C ALA A 381 49.35 9.34 -30.57
N GLY A 382 48.35 8.59 -30.11
CA GLY A 382 47.00 9.11 -29.90
C GLY A 382 46.12 8.25 -28.98
N ILE A 383 46.60 8.07 -27.74
CA ILE A 383 45.82 7.96 -26.49
C ILE A 383 44.86 6.75 -26.33
N ALA A 384 45.36 5.76 -25.62
CA ALA A 384 44.56 4.88 -24.76
C ALA A 384 44.20 5.64 -23.47
N ALA A 385 42.92 5.90 -23.24
CA ALA A 385 42.42 6.34 -21.94
C ALA A 385 40.98 5.83 -21.76
N MET A 386 40.84 4.69 -21.07
CA MET A 386 39.69 4.28 -20.22
C MET A 386 39.89 2.83 -19.74
N GLY A 387 41.02 2.55 -19.08
CA GLY A 387 41.35 1.20 -18.60
C GLY A 387 41.94 1.13 -17.19
N GLY A 388 41.83 2.18 -16.37
CA GLY A 388 42.60 2.23 -15.13
C GLY A 388 42.05 3.15 -14.04
N CYS A 389 40.83 2.88 -13.55
CA CYS A 389 40.35 3.49 -12.30
C CYS A 389 39.89 2.51 -11.21
N LEU A 390 40.05 1.19 -11.35
CA LEU A 390 39.55 0.25 -10.31
C LEU A 390 40.56 -0.79 -9.77
N ALA A 391 41.83 -0.77 -10.16
CA ALA A 391 42.78 -1.81 -9.75
C ALA A 391 44.02 -1.33 -8.95
N ILE A 392 44.06 -0.10 -8.45
CA ILE A 392 45.16 0.38 -7.57
C ILE A 392 44.57 0.92 -6.26
N ALA A 393 44.01 0.03 -5.45
CA ALA A 393 43.69 0.33 -4.05
C ALA A 393 44.02 -0.81 -3.08
N VAL A 394 44.61 -1.93 -3.51
CA VAL A 394 44.94 -3.05 -2.60
C VAL A 394 46.32 -3.64 -2.89
N LYS A 395 47.40 -2.89 -2.58
CA LYS A 395 48.69 -3.51 -2.25
C LYS A 395 49.71 -2.56 -1.59
N LYS A 396 49.31 -1.83 -0.55
CA LYS A 396 50.30 -1.08 0.27
C LYS A 396 50.11 -1.21 1.79
N HIS A 397 49.78 -2.40 2.26
CA HIS A 397 50.00 -2.76 3.67
C HIS A 397 50.38 -4.24 3.78
N ARG A 398 51.67 -4.54 3.61
CA ARG A 398 52.45 -5.63 4.25
C ARG A 398 53.76 -5.80 3.50
N LYS A 399 54.78 -5.09 3.97
CA LYS A 399 56.21 -5.44 3.98
C LYS A 399 57.00 -4.22 4.50
N HIS A 400 56.81 -3.93 5.78
CA HIS A 400 57.81 -3.23 6.58
C HIS A 400 58.18 -4.21 7.70
N GLN A 401 59.05 -5.14 7.34
CA GLN A 401 59.89 -5.95 8.21
C GLN A 401 60.61 -6.94 7.28
N GLU A 402 61.90 -7.11 7.53
CA GLU A 402 62.92 -7.88 6.78
C GLU A 402 63.71 -7.05 5.76
N ASP A 403 65.01 -6.96 6.06
CA ASP A 403 66.17 -6.41 5.31
C ASP A 403 66.33 -4.87 5.36
N ALA A 404 67.01 -4.22 6.33
CA ALA A 404 68.24 -4.49 7.08
C ALA A 404 69.52 -4.65 6.22
N MET A 405 70.54 -3.86 6.60
CA MET A 405 71.96 -4.23 6.60
C MET A 405 72.57 -4.76 5.27
N ASN A 406 73.26 -3.87 4.55
CA ASN A 406 74.69 -4.02 4.23
C ASN A 406 75.16 -2.86 3.34
N ASP A 407 76.33 -2.32 3.74
CA ASP A 407 77.12 -1.19 3.22
C ASP A 407 76.58 0.24 3.42
#